data_AF-A0A0L6X0H9-F1
#
_entry.id   AF-A0A0L6X0H9-F1
#
_cell.length_a   1.000
_cell.length_b   1.000
_cell.length_c   1.000
_cell.angle_alpha   90.00
_cell.angle_beta   90.00
_cell.angle_gamma   90.00
#
_symmetry.space_group_name_H-M   'P 1'
#
loop_
_entity.id
_entity.type
_entity.pdbx_description
1 polymer ?
#
loop_
_entity_poly.entity_id
_entity_poly.type
_entity_poly.pdbx_seq_one_letter_code
_entity_poly.pdbx_strand_id
1 'polypeptide(L)'
;MIVDSGAGLVTTINTANGDITSMLFNGKQLQDSTKFTQLSSGLGSATVTSSVANNIAVIKITTSTIAHYYIVRSGINTLYIGTFASAEPSVGELRFIARLNKATLPNGNPNAEINGGTAIEGSDVFLVNGVTRSKFYSSIPFIRDQVHGVTGSGVGAYIIVPSVSYETSSGGPFFRDIDNQGSSQQELYWYMNSGHEQTEAFRTGFFGPYALAITSGAAPSENLDTSFMDSLGLQGYVSASGRGTATGTYSGTLSGLAVTIGFKLSSFALLIGILPLTSPLSRPSTIWSIGTVDGSPVGFLNADKIETMHPSDSRMSNWGPITFTVGSSSVGSFPMAQFKDVNNPTTIKWTASTSQIGARTLRIRTTEAFAGGRPQIIVNSWTSSAPAAPPKVDSRGVTRGTWRGFNQVYDFAIPSGTLVAGSNTIQISTISGSAGDVFLSPNFVYDSVELF
;
A
#
# COMPACT_ATOMS: atom_id res chain seq x y z
N MET A 1 -5.81 9.97 -33.16
CA MET A 1 -6.68 11.12 -32.80
C MET A 1 -5.86 12.12 -32.01
N ILE A 2 -6.07 13.43 -32.21
CA ILE A 2 -5.39 14.50 -31.47
C ILE A 2 -6.44 15.22 -30.62
N VAL A 3 -6.10 15.48 -29.35
CA VAL A 3 -6.93 16.19 -28.38
C VAL A 3 -6.12 17.37 -27.86
N ASP A 4 -6.57 18.58 -28.18
CA ASP A 4 -5.93 19.82 -27.75
C ASP A 4 -6.73 20.44 -26.61
N SER A 5 -6.07 20.65 -25.46
CA SER A 5 -6.67 21.34 -24.31
C SER A 5 -6.90 22.84 -24.55
N GLY A 6 -6.24 23.44 -25.55
CA GLY A 6 -6.25 24.89 -25.77
C GLY A 6 -5.42 25.69 -24.76
N ALA A 7 -4.73 25.02 -23.82
CA ALA A 7 -3.89 25.64 -22.78
C ALA A 7 -2.39 25.25 -22.86
N GLY A 8 -2.01 24.52 -23.91
CA GLY A 8 -0.63 24.13 -24.17
C GLY A 8 -0.36 22.62 -24.15
N LEU A 9 -1.30 21.80 -23.66
CA LEU A 9 -1.21 20.34 -23.73
C LEU A 9 -1.97 19.80 -24.94
N VAL A 10 -1.24 19.12 -25.82
CA VAL A 10 -1.77 18.37 -26.98
C VAL A 10 -1.48 16.89 -26.81
N THR A 11 -2.52 16.07 -26.73
CA THR A 11 -2.42 14.62 -26.51
C THR A 11 -2.78 13.87 -27.77
N THR A 12 -1.97 12.88 -28.16
CA THR A 12 -2.28 11.98 -29.28
C THR A 12 -2.68 10.61 -28.74
N ILE A 13 -3.86 10.14 -29.15
CA ILE A 13 -4.43 8.85 -28.77
C ILE A 13 -4.50 7.95 -30.01
N ASN A 14 -3.97 6.74 -29.89
CA ASN A 14 -4.09 5.70 -30.91
C ASN A 14 -5.54 5.17 -30.95
N THR A 15 -6.22 5.32 -32.07
CA THR A 15 -7.63 4.95 -32.21
C THR A 15 -7.87 3.45 -32.37
N ALA A 16 -6.82 2.65 -32.53
CA ALA A 16 -6.93 1.19 -32.59
C ALA A 16 -6.99 0.54 -31.20
N ASN A 17 -6.46 1.21 -30.16
CA ASN A 17 -6.29 0.58 -28.84
C ASN A 17 -6.47 1.53 -27.64
N GLY A 18 -6.50 2.84 -27.85
CA GLY A 18 -6.66 3.85 -26.80
C GLY A 18 -5.36 4.31 -26.13
N ASP A 19 -4.20 3.85 -26.57
CA ASP A 19 -2.91 4.25 -25.97
C ASP A 19 -2.61 5.73 -26.26
N ILE A 20 -2.04 6.42 -25.28
CA ILE A 20 -1.52 7.78 -25.47
C ILE A 20 -0.09 7.66 -26.01
N THR A 21 0.10 8.06 -27.28
CA THR A 21 1.37 7.94 -28.02
C THR A 21 2.17 9.24 -28.08
N SER A 22 1.56 10.36 -27.70
CA SER A 22 2.24 11.65 -27.54
C SER A 22 1.52 12.53 -26.51
N MET A 23 2.29 13.28 -25.71
CA MET A 23 1.79 14.34 -24.83
C MET A 23 2.74 15.53 -24.95
N LEU A 24 2.38 16.50 -25.80
CA LEU A 24 3.18 17.69 -26.03
C LEU A 24 2.68 18.82 -25.13
N PHE A 25 3.49 19.27 -24.19
CA PHE A 25 3.16 20.38 -23.30
C PHE A 25 4.07 21.57 -23.58
N ASN A 26 3.54 22.65 -24.14
CA ASN A 26 4.30 23.85 -24.50
C ASN A 26 5.60 23.54 -25.27
N GLY A 27 5.50 22.63 -26.24
CA GLY A 27 6.63 22.18 -27.06
C GLY A 27 7.52 21.10 -26.43
N LYS A 28 7.28 20.68 -25.18
CA LYS A 28 8.02 19.60 -24.52
C LYS A 28 7.30 18.27 -24.70
N GLN A 29 7.95 17.29 -25.32
CA GLN A 29 7.41 15.94 -25.40
C GLN A 29 7.54 15.26 -24.02
N LEU A 30 6.40 14.87 -23.45
CA LEU A 30 6.31 14.21 -22.15
C LEU A 30 6.13 12.70 -22.29
N GLN A 31 5.54 12.21 -23.38
CA GLN A 31 5.32 10.79 -23.60
C GLN A 31 6.63 10.11 -24.01
N ASP A 32 6.94 8.96 -23.41
CA ASP A 32 8.03 8.11 -23.87
C ASP A 32 7.71 7.50 -25.26
N SER A 33 8.73 7.34 -26.11
CA SER A 33 8.57 6.86 -27.49
C SER A 33 8.69 5.35 -27.65
N THR A 34 9.15 4.63 -26.63
CA THR A 34 9.40 3.17 -26.69
C THR A 34 8.23 2.36 -26.16
N LYS A 35 7.54 2.86 -25.12
CA LYS A 35 6.28 2.30 -24.63
C LYS A 35 5.33 3.41 -24.24
N PHE A 36 4.04 3.18 -24.46
CA PHE A 36 3.02 4.21 -24.36
C PHE A 36 2.27 4.20 -23.03
N THR A 37 1.63 5.34 -22.75
CA THR A 37 0.72 5.50 -21.61
C THR A 37 -0.59 4.77 -21.88
N GLN A 38 -1.03 3.94 -20.94
CA GLN A 38 -2.07 2.93 -21.18
C GLN A 38 -2.75 2.46 -19.90
N LEU A 39 -3.91 1.81 -20.05
CA LEU A 39 -4.55 1.03 -19.00
C LEU A 39 -3.95 -0.39 -18.94
N SER A 40 -3.72 -0.90 -17.74
CA SER A 40 -3.06 -2.17 -17.39
C SER A 40 -1.71 -2.35 -18.09
N SER A 41 -1.68 -3.17 -19.14
CA SER A 41 -0.50 -3.43 -19.98
C SER A 41 -0.77 -3.11 -21.45
N GLY A 42 -1.80 -2.29 -21.71
CA GLY A 42 -2.36 -2.04 -23.03
C GLY A 42 -3.61 -2.89 -23.23
N LEU A 43 -4.66 -2.30 -23.79
CA LEU A 43 -5.92 -3.01 -24.06
C LEU A 43 -5.83 -3.92 -25.30
N GLY A 44 -4.72 -3.87 -26.04
CA GLY A 44 -4.51 -4.59 -27.28
C GLY A 44 -5.32 -3.97 -28.42
N SER A 45 -6.63 -4.23 -28.45
CA SER A 45 -7.57 -3.64 -29.41
C SER A 45 -8.79 -3.10 -28.68
N ALA A 46 -9.26 -1.94 -29.09
CA ALA A 46 -10.42 -1.29 -28.50
C ALA A 46 -11.18 -0.45 -29.52
N THR A 47 -12.46 -0.26 -29.27
CA THR A 47 -13.27 0.72 -30.01
C THR A 47 -13.07 2.09 -29.36
N VAL A 48 -12.46 3.02 -30.09
CA VAL A 48 -12.25 4.40 -29.64
C VAL A 48 -13.27 5.33 -30.30
N THR A 49 -14.07 6.00 -29.49
CA THR A 49 -14.99 7.05 -29.94
C THR A 49 -14.70 8.37 -29.21
N SER A 50 -15.14 9.48 -29.79
CA SER A 50 -14.96 10.80 -29.20
C SER A 50 -16.17 11.70 -29.44
N SER A 51 -16.45 12.58 -28.48
CA SER A 51 -17.40 13.68 -28.63
C SER A 51 -16.81 14.97 -28.06
N VAL A 52 -17.28 16.11 -28.56
CA VAL A 52 -16.94 17.43 -28.02
C VAL A 52 -18.24 18.21 -27.86
N ALA A 53 -18.52 18.66 -26.64
CA ALA A 53 -19.66 19.50 -26.32
C ALA A 53 -19.33 20.36 -25.09
N ASN A 54 -19.87 21.58 -25.03
CA ASN A 54 -19.71 22.48 -23.88
C ASN A 54 -18.25 22.66 -23.42
N ASN A 55 -17.32 22.78 -24.37
CA ASN A 55 -15.87 22.91 -24.11
C ASN A 55 -15.24 21.69 -23.40
N ILE A 56 -15.87 20.52 -23.49
CA ILE A 56 -15.39 19.25 -22.95
C ILE A 56 -15.26 18.26 -24.10
N ALA A 57 -14.08 17.67 -24.24
CA ALA A 57 -13.85 16.50 -25.09
C ALA A 57 -13.91 15.24 -24.24
N VAL A 58 -14.71 14.26 -24.66
CA VAL A 58 -14.78 12.93 -24.03
C VAL A 58 -14.32 11.90 -25.05
N ILE A 59 -13.32 11.11 -24.67
CA ILE A 59 -12.77 10.02 -25.45
C ILE A 59 -13.11 8.73 -24.71
N LYS A 60 -13.92 7.87 -25.32
CA LYS A 60 -14.30 6.57 -24.76
C LYS A 60 -13.57 5.46 -25.49
N ILE A 61 -12.89 4.61 -24.73
CA ILE A 61 -12.14 3.44 -25.22
C ILE A 61 -12.83 2.20 -24.63
N THR A 62 -13.37 1.36 -25.51
CA THR A 62 -14.26 0.25 -25.11
C THR A 62 -13.71 -1.10 -25.56
N THR A 63 -13.70 -2.06 -24.64
CA THR A 63 -13.52 -3.50 -24.91
C THR A 63 -14.78 -4.26 -24.47
N SER A 64 -14.74 -5.60 -24.42
CA SER A 64 -15.85 -6.40 -23.89
C SER A 64 -16.10 -6.19 -22.39
N THR A 65 -15.07 -5.84 -21.62
CA THR A 65 -15.14 -5.70 -20.15
C THR A 65 -14.78 -4.31 -19.64
N ILE A 66 -14.21 -3.45 -20.48
CA ILE A 66 -13.72 -2.13 -20.10
C ILE A 66 -14.45 -1.02 -20.87
N ALA A 67 -14.84 0.03 -20.16
CA ALA A 67 -15.08 1.35 -20.73
C ALA A 67 -14.16 2.36 -20.02
N HIS A 68 -13.10 2.77 -20.69
CA HIS A 68 -12.09 3.72 -20.20
C HIS A 68 -12.32 5.08 -20.84
N TYR A 69 -12.15 6.15 -20.06
CA TYR A 69 -12.46 7.51 -20.47
C TYR A 69 -11.27 8.42 -20.26
N TYR A 70 -10.87 9.15 -21.30
CA TYR A 70 -10.10 10.38 -21.16
C TYR A 70 -11.02 11.57 -21.40
N ILE A 71 -10.99 12.55 -20.51
CA ILE A 71 -11.85 13.73 -20.56
C ILE A 71 -10.98 14.97 -20.43
N VAL A 72 -11.12 15.90 -21.37
CA VAL A 72 -10.31 17.13 -21.44
C VAL A 72 -11.25 18.33 -21.45
N ARG A 73 -10.98 19.29 -20.56
CA ARG A 73 -11.66 20.58 -20.52
C ARG A 73 -10.82 21.63 -21.25
N SER A 74 -11.47 22.44 -22.08
CA SER A 74 -10.80 23.58 -22.72
C SER A 74 -10.20 24.51 -21.66
N GLY A 75 -8.96 24.94 -21.89
CA GLY A 75 -8.23 25.82 -20.97
C GLY A 75 -7.50 25.12 -19.82
N ILE A 76 -7.56 23.78 -19.71
CA ILE A 76 -6.97 23.03 -18.58
C ILE A 76 -6.05 21.92 -19.09
N ASN A 77 -4.78 21.96 -18.68
CA ASN A 77 -3.76 20.96 -19.04
C ASN A 77 -3.86 19.68 -18.18
N THR A 78 -5.05 19.10 -18.10
CA THR A 78 -5.35 17.93 -17.28
C THR A 78 -6.18 16.93 -18.08
N LEU A 79 -5.74 15.68 -18.07
CA LEU A 79 -6.50 14.52 -18.53
C LEU A 79 -7.28 13.98 -17.33
N TYR A 80 -8.59 14.20 -17.28
CA TYR A 80 -9.47 13.55 -16.31
C TYR A 80 -9.80 12.14 -16.79
N ILE A 81 -9.80 11.18 -15.88
CA ILE A 81 -9.80 9.76 -16.21
C ILE A 81 -10.82 9.01 -15.36
N GLY A 82 -11.51 8.07 -15.99
CA GLY A 82 -12.43 7.14 -15.35
C GLY A 82 -12.40 5.80 -16.04
N THR A 83 -12.56 4.71 -15.30
CA THR A 83 -12.51 3.36 -15.86
C THR A 83 -13.64 2.54 -15.30
N PHE A 84 -14.62 2.17 -16.13
CA PHE A 84 -15.56 1.13 -15.78
C PHE A 84 -15.01 -0.23 -16.16
N ALA A 85 -15.01 -1.17 -15.23
CA ALA A 85 -14.69 -2.57 -15.47
C ALA A 85 -15.84 -3.48 -15.02
N SER A 86 -16.38 -4.31 -15.92
CA SER A 86 -17.39 -5.33 -15.58
C SER A 86 -16.77 -6.63 -15.06
N ALA A 87 -15.48 -6.83 -15.28
CA ALA A 87 -14.68 -7.94 -14.79
C ALA A 87 -13.23 -7.50 -14.63
N GLU A 88 -12.51 -8.15 -13.72
CA GLU A 88 -11.07 -7.94 -13.54
C GLU A 88 -10.31 -8.31 -14.83
N PRO A 89 -9.33 -7.50 -15.28
CA PRO A 89 -8.42 -7.89 -16.34
C PRO A 89 -7.75 -9.24 -16.07
N SER A 90 -7.51 -10.04 -17.12
CA SER A 90 -6.91 -11.38 -17.00
C SER A 90 -5.50 -11.39 -16.39
N VAL A 91 -4.80 -10.24 -16.42
CA VAL A 91 -3.50 -10.06 -15.76
C VAL A 91 -3.60 -10.07 -14.22
N GLY A 92 -4.81 -9.93 -13.65
CA GLY A 92 -5.05 -9.96 -12.21
C GLY A 92 -4.69 -8.65 -11.49
N GLU A 93 -4.61 -7.56 -12.24
CA GLU A 93 -4.44 -6.20 -11.74
C GLU A 93 -5.04 -5.16 -12.70
N LEU A 94 -5.57 -4.08 -12.13
CA LEU A 94 -6.03 -2.89 -12.85
C LEU A 94 -5.18 -1.68 -12.45
N ARG A 95 -4.49 -1.09 -13.42
CA ARG A 95 -3.67 0.11 -13.21
C ARG A 95 -3.77 1.07 -14.38
N PHE A 96 -3.65 2.35 -14.13
CA PHE A 96 -3.23 3.30 -15.15
C PHE A 96 -1.71 3.46 -15.05
N ILE A 97 -1.02 3.51 -16.19
CA ILE A 97 0.41 3.79 -16.23
C ILE A 97 0.70 4.89 -17.25
N ALA A 98 1.18 6.03 -16.75
CA ALA A 98 1.77 7.07 -17.56
C ALA A 98 3.26 6.78 -17.76
N ARG A 99 3.65 6.49 -19.00
CA ARG A 99 5.04 6.19 -19.37
C ARG A 99 5.67 7.43 -19.99
N LEU A 100 6.45 8.14 -19.19
CA LEU A 100 6.91 9.48 -19.51
C LEU A 100 8.38 9.47 -19.94
N ASN A 101 8.73 10.45 -20.76
CA ASN A 101 10.09 10.69 -21.23
C ASN A 101 10.98 11.07 -20.05
N LYS A 102 11.94 10.21 -19.71
CA LYS A 102 12.84 10.37 -18.57
C LYS A 102 13.75 11.60 -18.68
N ALA A 103 14.12 12.02 -19.89
CA ALA A 103 14.94 13.21 -20.09
C ALA A 103 14.16 14.51 -19.79
N THR A 104 12.87 14.55 -20.14
CA THR A 104 12.00 15.70 -19.86
C THR A 104 11.54 15.75 -18.40
N LEU A 105 11.28 14.59 -17.79
CA LEU A 105 10.80 14.44 -16.41
C LEU A 105 11.74 13.54 -15.58
N PRO A 106 12.97 13.99 -15.28
CA PRO A 106 13.98 13.17 -14.62
C PRO A 106 13.72 12.93 -13.13
N ASN A 107 12.96 13.82 -12.48
CA ASN A 107 12.84 13.88 -11.02
C ASN A 107 11.59 13.12 -10.54
N GLY A 108 11.72 11.80 -10.37
CA GLY A 108 10.72 10.94 -9.72
C GLY A 108 11.07 10.60 -8.28
N ASN A 109 10.32 9.65 -7.69
CA ASN A 109 10.61 9.16 -6.33
C ASN A 109 12.01 8.49 -6.26
N PRO A 110 12.94 8.97 -5.44
CA PRO A 110 14.30 8.45 -5.38
C PRO A 110 14.40 6.98 -4.93
N ASN A 111 13.47 6.49 -4.11
CA ASN A 111 13.48 5.11 -3.62
C ASN A 111 13.00 4.11 -4.69
N ALA A 112 12.34 4.62 -5.73
CA ALA A 112 11.87 3.86 -6.89
C ALA A 112 12.72 4.08 -8.16
N GLU A 113 13.86 4.75 -8.04
CA GLU A 113 14.82 4.90 -9.13
C GLU A 113 15.71 3.66 -9.21
N ILE A 114 15.48 2.84 -10.24
CA ILE A 114 16.12 1.53 -10.46
C ILE A 114 17.07 1.53 -11.67
N ASN A 115 17.21 2.65 -12.40
CA ASN A 115 18.05 2.69 -13.59
C ASN A 115 19.50 2.33 -13.27
N GLY A 116 20.08 1.42 -14.06
CA GLY A 116 21.43 0.87 -13.84
C GLY A 116 21.54 -0.09 -12.64
N GLY A 117 20.43 -0.47 -12.01
CA GLY A 117 20.40 -1.39 -10.88
C GLY A 117 20.52 -2.86 -11.28
N THR A 118 21.00 -3.68 -10.34
CA THR A 118 20.99 -5.14 -10.46
C THR A 118 19.87 -5.71 -9.60
N ALA A 119 19.04 -6.61 -10.15
CA ALA A 119 17.97 -7.25 -9.39
C ALA A 119 18.55 -8.09 -8.24
N ILE A 120 17.97 -7.95 -7.05
CA ILE A 120 18.34 -8.72 -5.83
C ILE A 120 17.19 -9.55 -5.29
N GLU A 121 15.95 -9.28 -5.70
CA GLU A 121 14.79 -10.10 -5.39
C GLU A 121 13.79 -10.05 -6.56
N GLY A 122 13.51 -11.21 -7.16
CA GLY A 122 12.68 -11.29 -8.36
C GLY A 122 13.18 -10.39 -9.49
N SER A 123 12.28 -9.53 -9.98
CA SER A 123 12.58 -8.50 -11.00
C SER A 123 12.05 -7.12 -10.59
N ASP A 124 11.79 -6.91 -9.30
CA ASP A 124 11.16 -5.70 -8.78
C ASP A 124 11.89 -5.07 -7.58
N VAL A 125 12.92 -5.70 -7.02
CA VAL A 125 13.84 -5.09 -6.06
C VAL A 125 15.26 -5.11 -6.62
N PHE A 126 15.92 -3.96 -6.59
CA PHE A 126 17.20 -3.71 -7.21
C PHE A 126 18.21 -3.13 -6.24
N LEU A 127 19.50 -3.35 -6.50
CA LEU A 127 20.60 -2.65 -5.88
C LEU A 127 21.16 -1.62 -6.88
N VAL A 128 21.13 -0.35 -6.51
CA VAL A 128 21.68 0.78 -7.30
C VAL A 128 22.73 1.47 -6.45
N ASN A 129 24.00 1.41 -6.84
CA ASN A 129 25.12 2.02 -6.11
C ASN A 129 25.15 1.65 -4.62
N GLY A 130 24.88 0.38 -4.30
CA GLY A 130 24.86 -0.14 -2.92
C GLY A 130 23.60 0.19 -2.12
N VAL A 131 22.62 0.86 -2.72
CA VAL A 131 21.34 1.23 -2.09
C VAL A 131 20.22 0.40 -2.71
N THR A 132 19.37 -0.19 -1.88
CA THR A 132 18.23 -0.98 -2.37
C THR A 132 17.10 -0.06 -2.84
N ARG A 133 16.45 -0.44 -3.94
CA ARG A 133 15.45 0.35 -4.67
C ARG A 133 14.35 -0.55 -5.19
N SER A 134 13.15 -0.02 -5.25
CA SER A 134 12.00 -0.74 -5.80
C SER A 134 10.90 0.25 -6.12
N LYS A 135 10.15 -0.01 -7.19
CA LYS A 135 8.88 0.67 -7.46
C LYS A 135 7.91 0.60 -6.27
N PHE A 136 7.97 -0.47 -5.47
CA PHE A 136 7.15 -0.59 -4.27
C PHE A 136 7.52 0.41 -3.18
N TYR A 137 8.75 0.94 -3.17
CA TYR A 137 9.20 1.94 -2.19
C TYR A 137 8.72 3.36 -2.52
N SER A 138 7.96 3.54 -3.60
CA SER A 138 7.22 4.77 -3.83
C SER A 138 5.87 4.82 -3.12
N SER A 139 5.35 3.66 -2.73
CA SER A 139 3.95 3.49 -2.34
C SER A 139 3.58 4.33 -1.13
N ILE A 140 2.35 4.81 -1.08
CA ILE A 140 1.77 5.50 0.07
C ILE A 140 0.43 4.84 0.42
N PRO A 141 0.04 4.72 1.71
CA PRO A 141 -1.28 4.25 2.06
C PRO A 141 -2.38 5.10 1.40
N PHE A 142 -3.36 4.46 0.78
CA PHE A 142 -4.41 5.10 -0.04
C PHE A 142 -5.16 6.23 0.67
N ILE A 143 -5.33 6.16 1.99
CA ILE A 143 -5.92 7.25 2.77
C ILE A 143 -5.11 8.56 2.74
N ARG A 144 -3.83 8.51 2.36
CA ARG A 144 -2.89 9.66 2.28
C ARG A 144 -2.36 9.90 0.86
N ASP A 145 -2.75 9.08 -0.10
CA ASP A 145 -2.17 9.09 -1.44
C ASP A 145 -3.04 9.87 -2.43
N GLN A 146 -3.20 11.17 -2.20
CA GLN A 146 -4.09 11.98 -3.05
C GLN A 146 -3.39 12.56 -4.28
N VAL A 147 -2.09 12.85 -4.18
CA VAL A 147 -1.29 13.43 -5.26
C VAL A 147 0.12 12.88 -5.22
N HIS A 148 0.56 12.28 -6.31
CA HIS A 148 1.96 11.89 -6.53
C HIS A 148 2.36 12.18 -7.97
N GLY A 149 3.64 12.45 -8.20
CA GLY A 149 4.08 12.89 -9.51
C GLY A 149 5.58 12.94 -9.70
N VAL A 150 5.96 13.39 -10.89
CA VAL A 150 7.34 13.58 -11.34
C VAL A 150 7.52 14.96 -11.94
N THR A 151 8.74 15.48 -11.88
CA THR A 151 9.04 16.83 -12.37
C THR A 151 10.26 16.88 -13.27
N GLY A 152 10.39 18.01 -13.97
CA GLY A 152 11.54 18.41 -14.74
C GLY A 152 11.63 19.93 -14.81
N SER A 153 12.55 20.45 -15.62
CA SER A 153 12.72 21.90 -15.76
C SER A 153 11.47 22.52 -16.39
N GLY A 154 10.71 23.31 -15.61
CA GLY A 154 9.50 24.01 -16.04
C GLY A 154 8.36 23.07 -16.49
N VAL A 155 8.27 21.88 -15.92
CA VAL A 155 7.17 20.93 -16.17
C VAL A 155 7.01 19.96 -15.00
N GLY A 156 5.76 19.57 -14.71
CA GLY A 156 5.44 18.48 -13.80
C GLY A 156 4.28 17.65 -14.34
N ALA A 157 4.27 16.36 -14.01
CA ALA A 157 3.18 15.44 -14.30
C ALA A 157 2.75 14.78 -12.99
N TYR A 158 1.46 14.83 -12.67
CA TYR A 158 0.93 14.38 -11.39
C TYR A 158 -0.32 13.54 -11.60
N ILE A 159 -0.37 12.40 -10.95
CA ILE A 159 -1.61 11.65 -10.76
C ILE A 159 -2.31 12.24 -9.55
N ILE A 160 -3.58 12.58 -9.71
CA ILE A 160 -4.45 13.07 -8.63
C ILE A 160 -5.55 12.02 -8.43
N VAL A 161 -5.59 11.43 -7.24
CA VAL A 161 -6.59 10.43 -6.84
C VAL A 161 -7.37 10.97 -5.64
N PRO A 162 -8.50 11.66 -5.87
CA PRO A 162 -9.38 12.08 -4.79
C PRO A 162 -9.77 10.91 -3.89
N SER A 163 -10.00 11.15 -2.59
CA SER A 163 -10.30 10.06 -1.65
C SER A 163 -11.51 9.23 -2.05
N VAL A 164 -12.51 9.82 -2.73
CA VAL A 164 -13.68 9.10 -3.25
C VAL A 164 -13.31 8.05 -4.32
N SER A 165 -12.21 8.26 -5.02
CA SER A 165 -11.81 7.46 -6.18
C SER A 165 -11.24 6.09 -5.81
N TYR A 166 -10.84 5.93 -4.54
CA TYR A 166 -10.47 4.63 -3.96
C TYR A 166 -11.69 3.77 -3.60
N GLU A 167 -12.93 4.23 -3.82
CA GLU A 167 -14.13 3.47 -3.43
C GLU A 167 -14.27 2.10 -4.09
N THR A 168 -13.67 1.93 -5.26
CA THR A 168 -13.69 0.69 -6.02
C THR A 168 -12.36 -0.07 -5.89
N SER A 169 -11.35 0.52 -5.24
CA SER A 169 -10.10 -0.17 -4.90
C SER A 169 -10.30 -1.23 -3.83
N SER A 170 -9.32 -2.13 -3.66
CA SER A 170 -9.36 -3.24 -2.69
C SER A 170 -8.21 -3.15 -1.69
N GLY A 171 -8.48 -3.54 -0.43
CA GLY A 171 -7.49 -3.59 0.66
C GLY A 171 -7.73 -2.56 1.76
N GLY A 172 -8.66 -1.64 1.56
CA GLY A 172 -9.03 -0.62 2.55
C GLY A 172 -8.05 0.56 2.63
N PRO A 173 -8.23 1.46 3.61
CA PRO A 173 -7.54 2.76 3.66
C PRO A 173 -6.02 2.68 3.84
N PHE A 174 -5.55 1.57 4.42
CA PHE A 174 -4.13 1.36 4.72
C PHE A 174 -3.41 0.53 3.65
N PHE A 175 -4.14 0.07 2.62
CA PHE A 175 -3.52 -0.53 1.45
C PHE A 175 -2.64 0.50 0.74
N ARG A 176 -1.56 0.04 0.14
CA ARG A 176 -0.55 0.86 -0.53
C ARG A 176 -0.08 0.11 -1.76
N ASP A 177 0.21 0.83 -2.83
CA ASP A 177 0.66 0.24 -4.09
C ASP A 177 1.63 1.16 -4.82
N ILE A 178 2.18 0.69 -5.93
CA ILE A 178 3.19 1.40 -6.72
C ILE A 178 2.62 2.70 -7.28
N ASP A 179 3.36 3.79 -7.08
CA ASP A 179 3.03 5.14 -7.59
C ASP A 179 4.04 5.62 -8.63
N ASN A 180 5.29 5.17 -8.52
CA ASN A 180 6.40 5.63 -9.36
C ASN A 180 7.38 4.49 -9.70
N GLN A 181 8.01 4.59 -10.87
CA GLN A 181 9.24 3.85 -11.18
C GLN A 181 10.15 4.69 -12.10
N GLY A 182 11.39 4.89 -11.69
CA GLY A 182 12.43 5.48 -12.53
C GLY A 182 13.29 4.39 -13.18
N SER A 183 13.38 4.38 -14.50
CA SER A 183 14.22 3.48 -15.29
C SER A 183 14.72 4.21 -16.55
N SER A 184 14.76 3.55 -17.71
CA SER A 184 14.86 4.25 -19.00
C SER A 184 13.63 5.13 -19.28
N GLN A 185 12.49 4.83 -18.64
CA GLN A 185 11.28 5.64 -18.63
C GLN A 185 11.08 6.27 -17.24
N GLN A 186 10.31 7.35 -17.17
CA GLN A 186 9.73 7.80 -15.91
C GLN A 186 8.27 7.36 -15.85
N GLU A 187 7.95 6.41 -14.99
CA GLU A 187 6.62 5.83 -14.90
C GLU A 187 5.88 6.41 -13.69
N LEU A 188 4.64 6.85 -13.91
CA LEU A 188 3.66 7.19 -12.89
C LEU A 188 2.48 6.23 -12.99
N TYR A 189 1.91 5.89 -11.86
CA TYR A 189 0.86 4.88 -11.78
C TYR A 189 -0.34 5.38 -11.01
N TRP A 190 -1.49 4.79 -11.29
CA TRP A 190 -2.47 4.56 -10.23
C TRP A 190 -2.88 3.10 -10.31
N TYR A 191 -2.52 2.34 -9.29
CA TYR A 191 -3.00 0.97 -9.13
C TYR A 191 -4.39 1.02 -8.50
N MET A 192 -5.40 0.81 -9.33
CA MET A 192 -6.79 0.72 -8.91
C MET A 192 -7.01 -0.51 -8.03
N ASN A 193 -6.38 -1.63 -8.37
CA ASN A 193 -6.26 -2.81 -7.53
C ASN A 193 -5.02 -3.64 -7.96
N SER A 194 -4.60 -4.55 -7.09
CA SER A 194 -3.54 -5.53 -7.41
C SER A 194 -3.55 -6.71 -6.44
N GLY A 195 -2.78 -7.75 -6.76
CA GLY A 195 -2.42 -8.83 -5.85
C GLY A 195 -1.27 -8.52 -4.89
N HIS A 196 -0.86 -7.26 -4.74
CA HIS A 196 0.24 -6.86 -3.85
C HIS A 196 -0.24 -6.77 -2.41
N GLU A 197 0.05 -7.78 -1.60
CA GLU A 197 -0.42 -7.90 -0.20
C GLU A 197 -1.94 -7.67 -0.05
N GLN A 198 -2.72 -8.23 -0.98
CA GLN A 198 -4.15 -8.00 -1.06
C GLN A 198 -4.92 -8.75 0.02
N THR A 199 -5.79 -8.03 0.74
CA THR A 199 -6.61 -8.56 1.85
C THR A 199 -8.11 -8.59 1.54
N GLU A 200 -8.52 -8.08 0.39
CA GLU A 200 -9.91 -8.06 -0.06
C GLU A 200 -10.06 -8.62 -1.47
N ALA A 201 -11.26 -9.14 -1.77
CA ALA A 201 -11.61 -9.43 -3.16
C ALA A 201 -11.62 -8.15 -4.00
N PHE A 202 -11.34 -8.28 -5.30
CA PHE A 202 -11.48 -7.19 -6.25
C PHE A 202 -12.95 -6.79 -6.45
N ARG A 203 -13.17 -5.49 -6.65
CA ARG A 203 -14.47 -4.93 -7.00
C ARG A 203 -14.54 -4.67 -8.50
N THR A 204 -15.75 -4.65 -9.02
CA THR A 204 -16.06 -4.20 -10.38
C THR A 204 -16.92 -2.94 -10.29
N GLY A 205 -17.03 -2.20 -11.39
CA GLY A 205 -17.71 -0.91 -11.40
C GLY A 205 -16.81 0.19 -11.92
N PHE A 206 -17.07 1.42 -11.47
CA PHE A 206 -16.33 2.60 -11.91
C PHE A 206 -15.18 2.92 -10.95
N PHE A 207 -13.96 2.87 -11.47
CA PHE A 207 -12.74 3.31 -10.83
C PHE A 207 -12.43 4.75 -11.24
N GLY A 208 -12.23 5.61 -10.24
CA GLY A 208 -12.05 7.05 -10.42
C GLY A 208 -13.20 7.83 -9.78
N PRO A 209 -13.34 9.12 -10.13
CA PRO A 209 -12.57 9.85 -11.13
C PRO A 209 -11.17 10.21 -10.63
N TYR A 210 -10.16 10.13 -11.48
CA TYR A 210 -8.78 10.53 -11.17
C TYR A 210 -8.26 11.38 -12.32
N ALA A 211 -7.04 11.92 -12.21
CA ALA A 211 -6.49 12.73 -13.28
C ALA A 211 -4.99 12.55 -13.45
N LEU A 212 -4.52 12.74 -14.69
CA LEU A 212 -3.13 13.06 -15.00
C LEU A 212 -3.06 14.57 -15.30
N ALA A 213 -2.57 15.35 -14.34
CA ALA A 213 -2.42 16.79 -14.44
C ALA A 213 -1.00 17.18 -14.87
N ILE A 214 -0.91 18.04 -15.89
CA ILE A 214 0.36 18.58 -16.38
C ILE A 214 0.49 20.04 -15.94
N THR A 215 1.55 20.35 -15.20
CA THR A 215 1.81 21.68 -14.64
C THR A 215 3.12 22.25 -15.14
N SER A 216 3.41 23.51 -14.81
CA SER A 216 4.71 24.15 -15.06
C SER A 216 5.80 23.74 -14.07
N GLY A 217 5.53 22.78 -13.17
CA GLY A 217 6.50 22.24 -12.22
C GLY A 217 5.88 21.84 -10.89
N ALA A 218 5.22 22.79 -10.22
CA ALA A 218 4.64 22.57 -8.89
C ALA A 218 3.49 21.54 -8.90
N ALA A 219 3.34 20.82 -7.79
CA ALA A 219 2.22 19.90 -7.59
C ALA A 219 0.89 20.66 -7.56
N PRO A 220 -0.16 20.13 -8.21
CA PRO A 220 -1.51 20.67 -8.10
C PRO A 220 -2.11 20.38 -6.71
N SER A 221 -3.25 21.01 -6.42
CA SER A 221 -4.07 20.69 -5.25
C SER A 221 -4.65 19.27 -5.35
N GLU A 222 -4.81 18.61 -4.20
CA GLU A 222 -5.57 17.34 -4.08
C GLU A 222 -7.07 17.50 -4.38
N ASN A 223 -7.60 18.71 -4.25
CA ASN A 223 -9.00 19.03 -4.53
C ASN A 223 -9.25 19.11 -6.05
N LEU A 224 -9.44 17.94 -6.66
CA LEU A 224 -9.80 17.82 -8.08
C LEU A 224 -11.29 18.12 -8.28
N ASP A 225 -11.60 19.20 -8.99
CA ASP A 225 -12.98 19.44 -9.46
C ASP A 225 -13.35 18.42 -10.55
N THR A 226 -14.21 17.47 -10.21
CA THR A 226 -14.79 16.48 -11.13
C THR A 226 -16.30 16.65 -11.30
N SER A 227 -16.89 17.74 -10.81
CA SER A 227 -18.35 17.95 -10.80
C SER A 227 -18.97 17.94 -12.20
N PHE A 228 -18.23 18.40 -13.21
CA PHE A 228 -18.68 18.40 -14.60
C PHE A 228 -18.96 16.97 -15.14
N MET A 229 -18.32 15.94 -14.57
CA MET A 229 -18.49 14.55 -14.98
C MET A 229 -19.91 14.01 -14.71
N ASP A 230 -20.65 14.63 -13.79
CA ASP A 230 -22.04 14.28 -13.43
C ASP A 230 -23.00 14.35 -14.63
N SER A 231 -22.65 15.13 -15.66
CA SER A 231 -23.48 15.31 -16.85
C SER A 231 -23.04 14.47 -18.07
N LEU A 232 -21.95 13.70 -17.96
CA LEU A 232 -21.31 13.05 -19.10
C LEU A 232 -21.83 11.63 -19.41
N GLY A 233 -22.73 11.07 -18.58
CA GLY A 233 -23.30 9.74 -18.81
C GLY A 233 -22.25 8.62 -18.81
N LEU A 234 -21.23 8.72 -17.96
CA LEU A 234 -20.15 7.74 -17.85
C LEU A 234 -20.69 6.44 -17.24
N GLN A 235 -20.33 5.30 -17.84
CA GLN A 235 -20.86 4.00 -17.44
C GLN A 235 -20.46 3.66 -15.99
N GLY A 236 -21.44 3.37 -15.14
CA GLY A 236 -21.22 3.01 -13.74
C GLY A 236 -20.78 4.15 -12.82
N TYR A 237 -20.60 5.38 -13.34
CA TYR A 237 -20.29 6.55 -12.52
C TYR A 237 -21.54 7.00 -11.75
N VAL A 238 -21.38 7.24 -10.45
CA VAL A 238 -22.43 7.79 -9.59
C VAL A 238 -22.09 9.25 -9.29
N SER A 239 -22.96 10.16 -9.72
CA SER A 239 -22.83 11.61 -9.48
C SER A 239 -22.94 11.96 -7.99
N ALA A 240 -22.55 13.18 -7.62
CA ALA A 240 -22.69 13.66 -6.25
C ALA A 240 -24.14 13.58 -5.74
N SER A 241 -25.12 13.88 -6.60
CA SER A 241 -26.56 13.78 -6.27
C SER A 241 -27.06 12.36 -6.02
N GLY A 242 -26.34 11.33 -6.49
CA GLY A 242 -26.65 9.92 -6.25
C GLY A 242 -25.97 9.34 -5.01
N ARG A 243 -25.19 10.15 -4.28
CA ARG A 243 -24.39 9.72 -3.13
C ARG A 243 -25.02 10.20 -1.83
N GLY A 244 -24.99 9.32 -0.83
CA GLY A 244 -25.24 9.68 0.56
C GLY A 244 -23.94 10.01 1.28
N THR A 245 -24.02 10.89 2.26
CA THR A 245 -23.00 11.04 3.29
C THR A 245 -23.61 10.67 4.60
N ALA A 246 -22.79 10.28 5.54
CA ALA A 246 -23.22 10.18 6.90
C ALA A 246 -22.06 10.54 7.84
N THR A 247 -22.33 10.82 9.10
CA THR A 247 -21.42 11.55 9.98
C THR A 247 -21.57 11.01 11.40
N GLY A 248 -20.60 11.16 12.30
CA GLY A 248 -20.78 10.62 13.65
C GLY A 248 -19.58 10.81 14.57
N THR A 249 -19.70 10.26 15.78
CA THR A 249 -18.65 10.22 16.79
C THR A 249 -18.29 8.78 17.11
N TYR A 250 -17.00 8.50 17.29
CA TYR A 250 -16.51 7.23 17.81
C TYR A 250 -16.02 7.41 19.25
N SER A 251 -16.04 6.34 20.05
CA SER A 251 -15.42 6.31 21.38
C SER A 251 -14.91 4.90 21.73
N GLY A 252 -14.14 4.78 22.81
CA GLY A 252 -13.61 3.49 23.29
C GLY A 252 -12.30 3.04 22.64
N THR A 253 -11.52 3.96 22.08
CA THR A 253 -10.16 3.67 21.60
C THR A 253 -9.10 4.07 22.64
N LEU A 254 -7.86 3.60 22.44
CA LEU A 254 -6.73 4.05 23.24
C LEU A 254 -6.51 5.55 23.04
N SER A 255 -6.27 6.25 24.14
CA SER A 255 -5.99 7.69 24.12
C SER A 255 -4.71 7.98 23.31
N GLY A 256 -4.74 9.02 22.48
CA GLY A 256 -3.60 9.48 21.70
C GLY A 256 -3.40 8.79 20.35
N LEU A 257 -4.22 7.79 19.99
CA LEU A 257 -4.17 7.17 18.67
C LEU A 257 -5.08 7.89 17.66
N ALA A 258 -4.56 8.11 16.45
CA ALA A 258 -5.38 8.50 15.32
C ALA A 258 -6.35 7.35 14.96
N VAL A 259 -7.60 7.69 14.67
CA VAL A 259 -8.64 6.69 14.38
C VAL A 259 -9.14 6.90 12.96
N THR A 260 -9.13 5.80 12.20
CA THR A 260 -9.76 5.72 10.89
C THR A 260 -11.00 4.84 11.01
N ILE A 261 -12.14 5.39 10.60
CA ILE A 261 -13.34 4.60 10.37
C ILE A 261 -13.25 4.13 8.91
N GLY A 262 -13.69 2.91 8.62
CA GLY A 262 -13.74 2.38 7.25
C GLY A 262 -15.06 1.66 7.05
N PHE A 263 -15.73 1.92 5.92
CA PHE A 263 -16.95 1.23 5.54
C PHE A 263 -16.68 0.37 4.32
N LYS A 264 -17.19 -0.85 4.35
CA LYS A 264 -16.99 -1.85 3.30
C LYS A 264 -18.32 -2.49 2.95
N LEU A 265 -18.64 -2.48 1.66
CA LEU A 265 -19.67 -3.32 1.04
C LEU A 265 -19.01 -4.17 -0.06
N SER A 266 -19.76 -5.16 -0.57
CA SER A 266 -19.29 -6.03 -1.65
C SER A 266 -19.09 -5.31 -2.99
N SER A 267 -19.85 -4.23 -3.25
CA SER A 267 -19.80 -3.45 -4.49
C SER A 267 -19.00 -2.15 -4.40
N PHE A 268 -18.83 -1.57 -3.20
CA PHE A 268 -18.10 -0.32 -2.96
C PHE A 268 -17.46 -0.34 -1.57
N ALA A 269 -16.40 0.41 -1.36
CA ALA A 269 -15.81 0.72 -0.05
C ALA A 269 -15.66 2.23 0.07
N LEU A 270 -16.69 2.94 0.54
CA LEU A 270 -16.58 4.37 0.83
C LEU A 270 -17.06 4.74 2.23
N LEU A 271 -16.27 5.60 2.84
CA LEU A 271 -16.40 6.21 4.15
C LEU A 271 -17.52 7.28 4.21
N ILE A 272 -18.14 7.41 5.39
CA ILE A 272 -19.04 8.52 5.71
C ILE A 272 -20.42 8.03 6.19
N GLY A 273 -20.61 7.55 7.44
CA GLY A 273 -21.91 7.23 8.09
C GLY A 273 -22.30 7.27 9.59
N ILE A 274 -23.56 7.58 9.95
CA ILE A 274 -24.04 7.69 11.36
C ILE A 274 -24.22 6.29 11.91
N LEU A 275 -23.21 5.82 12.63
CA LEU A 275 -23.28 4.67 13.52
C LEU A 275 -22.48 5.03 14.78
N PRO A 276 -23.08 5.03 15.98
CA PRO A 276 -22.29 5.07 17.21
C PRO A 276 -21.46 3.79 17.29
N LEU A 277 -20.17 3.90 16.98
CA LEU A 277 -19.22 2.81 17.08
C LEU A 277 -18.49 2.90 18.42
N THR A 278 -18.59 1.83 19.20
CA THR A 278 -17.78 1.61 20.40
C THR A 278 -16.91 0.38 20.18
N SER A 279 -15.61 0.48 20.43
CA SER A 279 -14.75 -0.69 20.39
C SER A 279 -14.92 -1.49 21.69
N PRO A 280 -15.25 -2.79 21.63
CA PRO A 280 -15.28 -3.64 22.82
C PRO A 280 -13.87 -4.05 23.29
N LEU A 281 -12.81 -3.54 22.65
CA LEU A 281 -11.41 -3.86 23.02
C LEU A 281 -11.13 -3.38 24.45
N SER A 282 -11.26 -4.29 25.41
CA SER A 282 -10.67 -4.14 26.74
C SER A 282 -9.24 -4.67 26.69
N ARG A 283 -8.29 -3.82 27.09
CA ARG A 283 -6.90 -4.26 27.28
C ARG A 283 -6.77 -4.84 28.68
N PRO A 284 -6.24 -6.07 28.84
CA PRO A 284 -6.00 -6.60 30.18
C PRO A 284 -4.99 -5.72 30.93
N SER A 285 -5.00 -5.79 32.26
CA SER A 285 -3.94 -5.21 33.07
C SER A 285 -2.67 -6.01 32.84
N THR A 286 -1.71 -5.44 32.11
CA THR A 286 -0.48 -6.14 31.73
C THR A 286 0.57 -6.09 32.85
N ILE A 287 1.41 -7.12 32.92
CA ILE A 287 2.69 -7.09 33.63
C ILE A 287 3.65 -6.17 32.87
N TRP A 288 3.72 -6.34 31.56
CA TRP A 288 4.46 -5.49 30.65
C TRP A 288 3.90 -5.61 29.23
N SER A 289 4.22 -4.62 28.40
CA SER A 289 3.85 -4.53 27.00
C SER A 289 5.03 -3.97 26.20
N ILE A 290 5.23 -4.47 24.99
CA ILE A 290 6.24 -4.02 24.04
C ILE A 290 5.50 -3.61 22.75
N GLY A 291 5.74 -2.39 22.28
CA GLY A 291 5.01 -1.79 21.16
C GLY A 291 3.69 -1.15 21.58
N THR A 292 2.90 -0.77 20.58
CA THR A 292 1.59 -0.14 20.73
C THR A 292 0.56 -1.02 20.03
N VAL A 293 -0.63 -1.19 20.61
CA VAL A 293 -1.72 -1.95 19.99
C VAL A 293 -2.46 -1.06 18.98
N ASP A 294 -1.81 -0.75 17.85
CA ASP A 294 -2.33 0.16 16.83
C ASP A 294 -2.42 -0.48 15.42
N GLY A 295 -2.07 -1.76 15.32
CA GLY A 295 -2.07 -2.52 14.09
C GLY A 295 -0.88 -2.20 13.20
N SER A 296 0.22 -1.67 13.74
CA SER A 296 1.42 -1.27 13.00
C SER A 296 2.72 -1.66 13.73
N PRO A 297 3.85 -1.81 13.00
CA PRO A 297 5.17 -1.99 13.61
C PRO A 297 5.82 -0.67 14.05
N VAL A 298 5.10 0.46 14.07
CA VAL A 298 5.71 1.77 14.33
C VAL A 298 6.40 1.78 15.70
N GLY A 299 7.64 2.27 15.71
CA GLY A 299 8.48 2.35 16.92
C GLY A 299 9.35 1.12 17.18
N PHE A 300 9.13 0.00 16.49
CA PHE A 300 10.06 -1.14 16.51
C PHE A 300 11.31 -0.87 15.64
N LEU A 301 12.36 -1.66 15.86
CA LEU A 301 13.61 -1.62 15.09
C LEU A 301 13.34 -1.82 13.59
N ASN A 302 13.87 -0.93 12.76
CA ASN A 302 13.75 -0.88 11.29
C ASN A 302 12.35 -0.55 10.74
N ALA A 303 11.33 -0.35 11.58
CA ALA A 303 9.99 0.01 11.12
C ALA A 303 9.93 1.37 10.40
N ASP A 304 10.81 2.30 10.79
CA ASP A 304 10.96 3.63 10.17
C ASP A 304 11.54 3.59 8.75
N LYS A 305 12.12 2.45 8.35
CA LYS A 305 12.84 2.28 7.07
C LYS A 305 12.12 1.37 6.09
N ILE A 306 11.37 0.39 6.59
CA ILE A 306 10.89 -0.74 5.78
C ILE A 306 10.07 -0.31 4.57
N GLU A 307 9.27 0.74 4.71
CA GLU A 307 8.41 1.26 3.65
C GLU A 307 9.18 1.85 2.45
N THR A 308 10.49 2.09 2.61
CA THR A 308 11.31 2.80 1.62
C THR A 308 12.61 2.08 1.24
N MET A 309 12.92 0.93 1.84
CA MET A 309 14.10 0.14 1.49
C MET A 309 13.95 -1.33 1.89
N HIS A 310 14.74 -2.19 1.23
CA HIS A 310 14.72 -3.64 1.46
C HIS A 310 15.29 -4.00 2.85
N PRO A 311 14.82 -5.08 3.52
CA PRO A 311 15.42 -5.58 4.75
C PRO A 311 16.93 -5.86 4.69
N SER A 312 17.48 -6.15 3.51
CA SER A 312 18.91 -6.38 3.29
C SER A 312 19.72 -5.11 3.07
N ASP A 313 19.10 -3.93 3.05
CA ASP A 313 19.80 -2.67 2.83
C ASP A 313 20.83 -2.43 3.93
N SER A 314 22.04 -2.00 3.57
CA SER A 314 23.12 -1.73 4.53
C SER A 314 22.79 -0.65 5.57
N ARG A 315 21.75 0.18 5.30
CA ARG A 315 21.23 1.20 6.23
C ARG A 315 20.27 0.63 7.28
N MET A 316 19.81 -0.61 7.13
CA MET A 316 19.04 -1.30 8.16
C MET A 316 19.95 -1.57 9.36
N SER A 317 19.40 -1.40 10.57
CA SER A 317 20.06 -1.86 11.78
C SER A 317 20.07 -3.39 11.81
N ASN A 318 21.03 -4.00 12.51
CA ASN A 318 21.13 -5.46 12.60
C ASN A 318 19.82 -6.08 13.13
N TRP A 319 19.23 -6.98 12.34
CA TRP A 319 17.93 -7.61 12.62
C TRP A 319 17.92 -8.55 13.82
N GLY A 320 19.09 -9.02 14.26
CA GLY A 320 19.24 -9.92 15.41
C GLY A 320 20.01 -11.20 15.10
N PRO A 321 19.83 -12.27 15.89
CA PRO A 321 18.91 -12.40 17.02
C PRO A 321 19.07 -11.32 18.11
N ILE A 322 17.96 -10.85 18.68
CA ILE A 322 17.95 -9.78 19.69
C ILE A 322 17.60 -10.34 21.08
N THR A 323 18.25 -9.82 22.13
CA THR A 323 17.76 -9.95 23.51
C THR A 323 17.20 -8.61 23.99
N PHE A 324 15.89 -8.56 24.21
CA PHE A 324 15.17 -7.41 24.76
C PHE A 324 14.96 -7.60 26.27
N THR A 325 15.39 -6.63 27.08
CA THR A 325 15.19 -6.66 28.54
C THR A 325 14.11 -5.67 28.93
N VAL A 326 12.98 -6.17 29.42
CA VAL A 326 11.86 -5.33 29.88
C VAL A 326 12.33 -4.44 31.04
N GLY A 327 12.04 -3.14 30.95
CA GLY A 327 12.48 -2.13 31.91
C GLY A 327 13.89 -1.59 31.66
N SER A 328 14.58 -2.01 30.58
CA SER A 328 15.91 -1.48 30.23
C SER A 328 16.08 -1.22 28.73
N SER A 329 15.65 -2.15 27.86
CA SER A 329 15.71 -1.97 26.40
C SER A 329 14.65 -0.97 25.92
N SER A 330 15.03 -0.10 24.99
CA SER A 330 14.09 0.77 24.27
C SER A 330 13.26 -0.04 23.28
N VAL A 331 11.97 0.26 23.09
CA VAL A 331 11.11 -0.45 22.10
C VAL A 331 11.74 -0.53 20.71
N GLY A 332 12.43 0.53 20.26
CA GLY A 332 13.16 0.57 18.99
C GLY A 332 14.35 -0.38 18.87
N SER A 333 14.68 -1.16 19.89
CA SER A 333 15.65 -2.27 19.79
C SER A 333 14.98 -3.62 19.57
N PHE A 334 13.66 -3.74 19.70
CA PHE A 334 12.92 -4.97 19.41
C PHE A 334 12.62 -5.03 17.89
N PRO A 335 12.90 -6.15 17.18
CA PRO A 335 12.75 -6.23 15.73
C PRO A 335 11.30 -6.02 15.30
N MET A 336 11.06 -5.23 14.25
CA MET A 336 9.71 -5.10 13.69
C MET A 336 9.17 -6.41 13.12
N ALA A 337 10.05 -7.32 12.67
CA ALA A 337 9.67 -8.55 12.00
C ALA A 337 10.58 -9.71 12.44
N GLN A 338 9.99 -10.90 12.48
CA GLN A 338 10.66 -12.15 12.86
C GLN A 338 10.76 -13.07 11.64
N PHE A 339 11.97 -13.29 11.13
CA PHE A 339 12.25 -14.16 9.99
C PHE A 339 12.86 -15.47 10.47
N LYS A 340 12.39 -16.58 9.89
CA LYS A 340 12.80 -17.93 10.28
C LYS A 340 14.31 -18.14 10.15
N ASP A 341 14.91 -17.64 9.07
CA ASP A 341 16.31 -17.90 8.73
C ASP A 341 17.19 -16.63 8.82
N VAL A 342 16.77 -15.59 9.56
CA VAL A 342 17.57 -14.37 9.79
C VAL A 342 17.80 -14.10 11.28
N ASN A 343 16.73 -13.91 12.04
CA ASN A 343 16.83 -13.39 13.42
C ASN A 343 16.08 -14.25 14.45
N ASN A 344 15.72 -15.48 14.10
CA ASN A 344 15.17 -16.44 15.06
C ASN A 344 16.22 -16.89 16.09
N PRO A 345 15.89 -16.97 17.39
CA PRO A 345 14.72 -16.38 18.05
C PRO A 345 14.97 -14.95 18.54
N THR A 346 13.92 -14.14 18.68
CA THR A 346 13.97 -12.97 19.58
C THR A 346 13.77 -13.42 21.02
N THR A 347 14.66 -12.99 21.92
CA THR A 347 14.64 -13.34 23.34
C THR A 347 14.16 -12.16 24.18
N ILE A 348 13.15 -12.33 25.02
CA ILE A 348 12.66 -11.36 25.99
C ILE A 348 13.10 -11.80 27.39
N LYS A 349 13.69 -10.90 28.16
CA LYS A 349 14.04 -11.10 29.57
C LYS A 349 13.29 -10.10 30.45
N TRP A 350 12.84 -10.56 31.62
CA TRP A 350 12.29 -9.69 32.65
C TRP A 350 12.46 -10.33 34.03
N THR A 351 12.31 -9.52 35.08
CA THR A 351 12.25 -9.99 36.47
C THR A 351 10.81 -10.01 36.93
N ALA A 352 10.30 -11.17 37.37
CA ALA A 352 8.95 -11.33 37.90
C ALA A 352 8.95 -11.28 39.43
N SER A 353 7.98 -10.59 40.02
CA SER A 353 7.68 -10.69 41.46
C SER A 353 6.95 -12.00 41.78
N THR A 354 6.87 -12.37 43.05
CA THR A 354 6.09 -13.54 43.50
C THR A 354 4.60 -13.44 43.18
N SER A 355 4.04 -12.24 43.01
CA SER A 355 2.65 -12.06 42.56
C SER A 355 2.46 -12.24 41.06
N GLN A 356 3.54 -12.36 40.28
CA GLN A 356 3.54 -12.44 38.82
C GLN A 356 3.72 -13.86 38.27
N ILE A 357 3.97 -14.87 39.11
CA ILE A 357 4.37 -16.24 38.69
C ILE A 357 3.24 -17.25 38.53
N GLY A 358 1.98 -16.82 38.70
CA GLY A 358 0.81 -17.67 38.43
C GLY A 358 0.65 -17.98 36.95
N ALA A 359 -0.46 -18.63 36.58
CA ALA A 359 -0.81 -18.79 35.17
C ALA A 359 -0.95 -17.42 34.50
N ARG A 360 -0.38 -17.26 33.30
CA ARG A 360 -0.37 -15.99 32.54
C ARG A 360 -0.73 -16.24 31.08
N THR A 361 -1.00 -15.17 30.36
CA THR A 361 -1.12 -15.21 28.91
C THR A 361 -0.09 -14.29 28.29
N LEU A 362 0.75 -14.84 27.40
CA LEU A 362 1.50 -14.02 26.45
C LEU A 362 0.67 -13.84 25.19
N ARG A 363 0.39 -12.61 24.82
CA ARG A 363 -0.28 -12.25 23.57
C ARG A 363 0.72 -11.64 22.61
N ILE A 364 0.80 -12.18 21.39
CA ILE A 364 1.55 -11.61 20.27
C ILE A 364 0.55 -11.20 19.20
N ARG A 365 0.52 -9.92 18.86
CA ARG A 365 -0.24 -9.40 17.72
C ARG A 365 0.70 -9.18 16.55
N THR A 366 0.24 -9.53 15.36
CA THR A 366 1.01 -9.40 14.12
C THR A 366 0.19 -8.66 13.08
N THR A 367 0.86 -7.95 12.18
CA THR A 367 0.21 -7.17 11.12
C THR A 367 0.17 -7.89 9.77
N GLU A 368 1.18 -8.70 9.50
CA GLU A 368 1.39 -9.45 8.25
C GLU A 368 2.08 -10.80 8.55
N ALA A 369 1.87 -11.77 7.68
CA ALA A 369 2.62 -13.03 7.66
C ALA A 369 2.96 -13.46 6.23
N PHE A 370 4.18 -13.97 6.04
CA PHE A 370 4.66 -14.50 4.77
C PHE A 370 5.01 -15.99 4.88
N ALA A 371 4.70 -16.76 3.83
CA ALA A 371 4.97 -18.20 3.74
C ALA A 371 4.54 -18.99 4.99
N GLY A 372 3.37 -18.65 5.55
CA GLY A 372 2.80 -19.31 6.72
C GLY A 372 3.55 -19.07 8.03
N GLY A 373 4.42 -18.06 8.08
CA GLY A 373 5.12 -17.67 9.30
C GLY A 373 4.16 -17.33 10.44
N ARG A 374 4.38 -17.91 11.62
CA ARG A 374 3.67 -17.58 12.86
C ARG A 374 4.54 -17.84 14.08
N PRO A 375 4.29 -17.18 15.23
CA PRO A 375 5.09 -17.38 16.42
C PRO A 375 4.87 -18.75 17.07
N GLN A 376 5.95 -19.33 17.58
CA GLN A 376 5.93 -20.33 18.65
C GLN A 376 6.88 -19.85 19.75
N ILE A 377 6.52 -20.11 21.01
CA ILE A 377 7.28 -19.59 22.15
C ILE A 377 7.86 -20.70 23.04
N ILE A 378 9.01 -20.38 23.64
CA ILE A 378 9.58 -21.12 24.76
C ILE A 378 9.66 -20.18 25.95
N VAL A 379 9.03 -20.53 27.07
CA VAL A 379 9.03 -19.76 28.32
C VAL A 379 9.78 -20.56 29.37
N ASN A 380 10.95 -20.09 29.77
CA ASN A 380 11.91 -20.84 30.57
C ASN A 380 12.18 -22.23 29.95
N SER A 381 11.63 -23.31 30.52
CA SER A 381 11.75 -24.68 30.01
C SER A 381 10.47 -25.23 29.39
N TRP A 382 9.39 -24.44 29.34
CA TRP A 382 8.12 -24.84 28.75
C TRP A 382 8.03 -24.35 27.30
N THR A 383 7.59 -25.23 26.40
CA THR A 383 7.36 -24.90 24.98
C THR A 383 5.87 -24.89 24.69
N SER A 384 5.39 -23.87 23.99
CA SER A 384 3.99 -23.81 23.58
C SER A 384 3.67 -24.84 22.49
N SER A 385 2.40 -25.19 22.35
CA SER A 385 1.92 -25.80 21.11
C SER A 385 2.18 -24.88 19.91
N ALA A 386 2.30 -25.46 18.72
CA ALA A 386 2.45 -24.73 17.47
C ALA A 386 1.08 -24.21 16.99
N PRO A 387 0.89 -22.90 16.78
CA PRO A 387 -0.33 -22.40 16.17
C PRO A 387 -0.51 -22.89 14.73
N ALA A 388 -1.77 -22.93 14.29
CA ALA A 388 -2.10 -23.18 12.88
C ALA A 388 -1.47 -22.11 11.97
N ALA A 389 -1.26 -22.46 10.70
CA ALA A 389 -0.80 -21.47 9.72
C ALA A 389 -1.86 -20.36 9.55
N PRO A 390 -1.45 -19.08 9.45
CA PRO A 390 -2.38 -17.98 9.21
C PRO A 390 -3.01 -18.06 7.82
N PRO A 391 -4.10 -17.32 7.56
CA PRO A 391 -4.65 -17.15 6.21
C PRO A 391 -3.55 -16.72 5.22
N LYS A 392 -3.48 -17.38 4.07
CA LYS A 392 -2.47 -17.09 3.06
C LYS A 392 -2.81 -15.79 2.33
N VAL A 393 -1.88 -14.84 2.33
CA VAL A 393 -1.78 -13.78 1.33
C VAL A 393 -0.70 -14.22 0.35
N ASP A 394 -1.06 -14.46 -0.92
CA ASP A 394 -0.12 -14.99 -1.91
C ASP A 394 0.72 -13.87 -2.53
N SER A 395 1.49 -13.20 -1.69
CA SER A 395 2.28 -12.04 -2.05
C SER A 395 3.54 -11.96 -1.19
N ARG A 396 4.56 -11.28 -1.70
CA ARG A 396 5.61 -10.74 -0.82
C ARG A 396 5.08 -9.43 -0.21
N GLY A 397 5.37 -9.15 1.06
CA GLY A 397 4.98 -7.89 1.70
C GLY A 397 6.18 -7.14 2.27
N VAL A 398 6.74 -7.61 3.40
CA VAL A 398 7.84 -6.94 4.13
C VAL A 398 9.07 -6.57 3.29
N THR A 399 9.43 -7.35 2.28
CA THR A 399 10.56 -7.04 1.37
C THR A 399 10.23 -5.96 0.34
N ARG A 400 8.94 -5.65 0.16
CA ARG A 400 8.39 -4.67 -0.78
C ARG A 400 7.71 -3.50 -0.06
N GLY A 401 8.17 -3.17 1.14
CA GLY A 401 7.81 -1.92 1.82
C GLY A 401 6.36 -1.82 2.30
N THR A 402 5.73 -2.95 2.58
CA THR A 402 4.48 -3.00 3.33
C THR A 402 4.63 -3.89 4.57
N TRP A 403 3.72 -3.70 5.51
CA TRP A 403 3.54 -4.54 6.70
C TRP A 403 2.05 -4.82 6.94
N ARG A 404 1.19 -4.42 5.99
CA ARG A 404 -0.26 -4.42 6.14
C ARG A 404 -0.85 -5.68 5.50
N GLY A 405 -0.91 -6.76 6.27
CA GLY A 405 -1.63 -7.99 5.90
C GLY A 405 -2.87 -8.21 6.78
N PHE A 406 -3.26 -9.47 6.96
CA PHE A 406 -4.29 -9.85 7.92
C PHE A 406 -3.73 -9.80 9.34
N ASN A 407 -4.24 -8.85 10.15
CA ASN A 407 -3.94 -8.83 11.59
C ASN A 407 -4.27 -10.19 12.23
N GLN A 408 -3.30 -10.79 12.91
CA GLN A 408 -3.50 -12.00 13.70
C GLN A 408 -3.19 -11.74 15.17
N VAL A 409 -3.84 -12.50 16.06
CA VAL A 409 -3.59 -12.47 17.50
C VAL A 409 -3.30 -13.89 17.96
N TYR A 410 -2.17 -14.09 18.60
CA TYR A 410 -1.73 -15.37 19.15
C TYR A 410 -1.66 -15.27 20.67
N ASP A 411 -2.54 -15.99 21.36
CA ASP A 411 -2.56 -16.11 22.81
C ASP A 411 -1.94 -17.43 23.24
N PHE A 412 -0.90 -17.33 24.07
CA PHE A 412 -0.20 -18.47 24.65
C PHE A 412 -0.48 -18.53 26.15
N ALA A 413 -1.29 -19.50 26.55
CA ALA A 413 -1.57 -19.78 27.97
C ALA A 413 -0.33 -20.43 28.61
N ILE A 414 0.34 -19.68 29.47
CA ILE A 414 1.51 -20.11 30.23
C ILE A 414 1.01 -20.76 31.53
N PRO A 415 1.27 -22.07 31.76
CA PRO A 415 0.80 -22.75 32.96
C PRO A 415 1.43 -22.20 34.24
N SER A 416 0.67 -22.25 35.35
CA SER A 416 1.22 -22.00 36.68
C SER A 416 2.43 -22.89 36.96
N GLY A 417 3.46 -22.36 37.60
CA GLY A 417 4.72 -23.06 37.86
C GLY A 417 5.75 -22.99 36.72
N THR A 418 5.38 -22.41 35.56
CA THR A 418 6.34 -22.14 34.47
C THR A 418 7.21 -20.93 34.77
N LEU A 419 6.60 -19.87 35.30
CA LEU A 419 7.29 -18.65 35.68
C LEU A 419 7.89 -18.79 37.08
N VAL A 420 9.04 -18.16 37.31
CA VAL A 420 9.74 -18.16 38.60
C VAL A 420 9.88 -16.75 39.13
N ALA A 421 9.98 -16.59 40.45
CA ALA A 421 10.32 -15.28 41.02
C ALA A 421 11.77 -14.96 40.65
N GLY A 422 12.04 -13.74 40.21
CA GLY A 422 13.33 -13.39 39.63
C GLY A 422 13.33 -13.45 38.10
N SER A 423 14.48 -13.80 37.51
CA SER A 423 14.69 -13.74 36.06
C SER A 423 13.89 -14.81 35.31
N ASN A 424 13.14 -14.37 34.29
CA ASN A 424 12.44 -15.24 33.34
C ASN A 424 12.86 -14.91 31.91
N THR A 425 12.72 -15.88 31.02
CA THR A 425 13.01 -15.72 29.59
C THR A 425 11.86 -16.24 28.73
N ILE A 426 11.51 -15.49 27.69
CA ILE A 426 10.66 -15.94 26.59
C ILE A 426 11.50 -15.89 25.30
N GLN A 427 11.53 -16.98 24.54
CA GLN A 427 12.04 -16.98 23.17
C GLN A 427 10.86 -17.03 22.21
N ILE A 428 10.84 -16.14 21.22
CA ILE A 428 9.84 -16.12 20.15
C ILE A 428 10.55 -16.51 18.86
N SER A 429 10.08 -17.59 18.24
CA SER A 429 10.57 -18.07 16.95
C SER A 429 9.45 -18.06 15.92
N THR A 430 9.78 -17.72 14.68
CA THR A 430 8.90 -18.01 13.55
C THR A 430 8.98 -19.48 13.18
N ILE A 431 7.83 -20.14 13.09
CA ILE A 431 7.70 -21.49 12.54
C ILE A 431 6.91 -21.47 11.24
N SER A 432 7.21 -22.38 10.32
CA SER A 432 6.42 -22.68 9.10
C SER A 432 6.81 -24.04 8.54
N GLY A 433 5.85 -24.70 7.89
CA GLY A 433 6.11 -25.86 7.05
C GLY A 433 6.76 -25.48 5.71
N SER A 434 6.79 -24.20 5.36
CA SER A 434 7.50 -23.66 4.20
C SER A 434 8.96 -23.33 4.54
N ALA A 435 9.74 -23.06 3.49
CA ALA A 435 11.12 -22.61 3.54
C ALA A 435 11.34 -21.51 2.49
N GLY A 436 12.43 -20.77 2.63
CA GLY A 436 12.88 -19.75 1.69
C GLY A 436 14.16 -19.11 2.22
N ASP A 437 14.86 -18.36 1.38
CA ASP A 437 16.17 -17.84 1.74
C ASP A 437 16.07 -16.48 2.45
N VAL A 438 16.75 -16.35 3.58
CA VAL A 438 16.95 -15.07 4.30
C VAL A 438 15.61 -14.32 4.52
N PHE A 439 15.37 -13.20 3.83
CA PHE A 439 14.16 -12.38 4.00
C PHE A 439 12.92 -12.93 3.27
N LEU A 440 13.11 -13.93 2.40
CA LEU A 440 12.06 -14.78 1.85
C LEU A 440 11.86 -16.07 2.66
N SER A 441 12.55 -16.24 3.78
CA SER A 441 12.15 -17.25 4.75
C SER A 441 10.80 -16.87 5.39
N PRO A 442 10.04 -17.85 5.89
CA PRO A 442 8.78 -17.59 6.60
C PRO A 442 8.96 -16.53 7.68
N ASN A 443 8.05 -15.55 7.70
CA ASN A 443 8.16 -14.42 8.61
C ASN A 443 6.79 -13.87 9.00
N PHE A 444 6.79 -13.04 10.04
CA PHE A 444 5.65 -12.21 10.41
C PHE A 444 6.14 -10.87 10.95
N VAL A 445 5.28 -9.85 10.89
CA VAL A 445 5.55 -8.50 11.38
C VAL A 445 4.80 -8.27 12.68
N TYR A 446 5.47 -7.76 13.72
CA TYR A 446 4.87 -7.47 15.02
C TYR A 446 4.00 -6.21 14.98
N ASP A 447 2.88 -6.26 15.70
CA ASP A 447 2.13 -5.08 16.18
C ASP A 447 2.46 -4.83 17.65
N SER A 448 2.33 -5.86 18.49
CA SER A 448 2.57 -5.73 19.93
C SER A 448 2.82 -7.08 20.59
N VAL A 449 3.51 -7.06 21.73
CA VAL A 449 3.72 -8.24 22.59
C VAL A 449 3.36 -7.87 24.04
N GLU A 450 2.44 -8.60 24.66
CA GLU A 450 1.92 -8.29 25.99
C GLU A 450 1.88 -9.53 26.88
N LEU A 451 2.30 -9.40 28.14
CA LEU A 451 2.13 -10.43 29.17
C LEU A 451 1.13 -9.94 30.22
N PHE A 452 0.12 -10.75 30.55
CA PHE A 452 -0.89 -10.41 31.56
C PHE A 452 -1.33 -11.61 32.40
#